data_AF-A0A9Q9B3S2-F1
#
_entry.id   AF-A0A9Q9B3S2-F1
#
_cell.length_a   1.000
_cell.length_b   1.000
_cell.length_c   1.000
_cell.angle_alpha   90.00
_cell.angle_beta   90.00
_cell.angle_gamma   90.00
#
_symmetry.space_group_name_H-M   'P 1'
#
loop_
_entity.id
_entity.type
_entity.pdbx_description
1 polymer ?
#
loop_
_entity_poly.entity_id
_entity_poly.type
_entity_poly.pdbx_seq_one_letter_code
_entity_poly.pdbx_strand_id
1 'polypeptide(L)'
;MTPFSMETTTHRANDFYRTERLVDVPTPNLTQDIHPLFARSKFWGLPQSLEYPVLACRLASLLVEKALPFFHSILVIGDLTPGDPCTGKRCHSYPEPKTSLTLTAQQETRTRLFELSTWLIYSTNLTGDPDLESAQCRPMLGSRFKQMSGHGSMIDFNPAMLCHIQSAKTAGDHVKFLYYNCWLALSLVHELGHAAVYATTTWDCGEGFVGDSQSAEVGYLLEAFLFGGLLNLGPSLKRFGIDAPCYINDKTPSSLSYMICVLDYPNIDQIQDYADAGQNCPFRGEALPGAYALWNVPLSWLHNLFQQDFWDKALEGGNSYLRPPKTTGLVVPEGDQDLGSEHIRIYAAELAKSGKFEVNDQGIVTPVKPPKRRVSTRVKAGVSRAMKALVPRHSRLA
;
A
#
# COMPACT_ATOMS: atom_id res chain seq x y z
N MET A 1 -14.19 -24.63 -4.72
CA MET A 1 -13.65 -23.91 -3.55
C MET A 1 -14.80 -23.27 -2.82
N THR A 2 -14.96 -23.57 -1.54
CA THR A 2 -15.88 -22.85 -0.66
C THR A 2 -15.33 -21.42 -0.51
N PRO A 3 -16.15 -20.36 -0.67
CA PRO A 3 -15.68 -19.00 -0.41
C PRO A 3 -15.23 -18.91 1.05
N PHE A 4 -14.02 -18.41 1.25
CA PHE A 4 -13.51 -18.05 2.58
C PHE A 4 -14.50 -17.10 3.27
N SER A 5 -14.80 -17.34 4.54
CA SER A 5 -15.74 -16.53 5.32
C SER A 5 -14.99 -15.78 6.40
N MET A 6 -15.06 -14.46 6.39
CA MET A 6 -14.67 -13.64 7.54
C MET A 6 -15.88 -13.33 8.39
N GLU A 7 -15.81 -13.71 9.66
CA GLU A 7 -16.74 -13.24 10.68
C GLU A 7 -16.16 -11.96 11.29
N THR A 8 -16.82 -10.83 11.04
CA THR A 8 -16.46 -9.57 11.70
C THR A 8 -17.36 -9.40 12.91
N THR A 9 -16.79 -9.36 14.11
CA THR A 9 -17.54 -9.04 15.32
C THR A 9 -17.16 -7.63 15.76
N THR A 10 -18.12 -6.70 15.66
CA THR A 10 -17.95 -5.34 16.15
C THR A 10 -18.27 -5.32 17.65
N HIS A 11 -17.27 -5.07 18.49
CA HIS A 11 -17.43 -5.16 19.95
C HIS A 11 -17.87 -3.86 20.63
N ARG A 12 -18.05 -2.75 19.90
CA ARG A 12 -18.50 -1.45 20.47
C ARG A 12 -19.32 -0.64 19.46
N ALA A 13 -20.04 0.36 19.97
CA ALA A 13 -20.74 1.38 19.18
C ALA A 13 -19.82 2.28 18.33
N ASN A 14 -18.51 2.01 18.31
CA ASN A 14 -17.48 2.72 17.56
C ASN A 14 -16.88 1.74 16.54
N ASP A 15 -17.42 1.74 15.31
CA ASP A 15 -17.13 0.75 14.24
C ASP A 15 -15.66 0.69 13.78
N PHE A 16 -14.81 1.64 14.21
CA PHE A 16 -13.39 1.65 13.87
C PHE A 16 -12.60 0.57 14.61
N TYR A 17 -12.88 0.36 15.90
CA TYR A 17 -12.24 -0.67 16.72
C TYR A 17 -13.02 -1.98 16.61
N ARG A 18 -12.47 -2.95 15.87
CA ARG A 18 -13.14 -4.22 15.62
C ARG A 18 -12.21 -5.41 15.82
N THR A 19 -12.83 -6.54 16.13
CA THR A 19 -12.14 -7.83 16.14
C THR A 19 -12.55 -8.60 14.90
N GLU A 20 -11.57 -8.96 14.07
CA GLU A 20 -11.78 -9.79 12.90
C GLU A 20 -11.43 -11.23 13.21
N ARG A 21 -12.36 -12.14 12.93
CA ARG A 21 -12.16 -13.57 13.10
C ARG A 21 -11.97 -14.22 11.75
N LEU A 22 -10.83 -14.89 11.64
CA LEU A 22 -10.45 -15.72 10.51
C LEU A 22 -10.92 -17.15 10.74
N VAL A 23 -11.61 -17.72 9.76
CA VAL A 23 -12.04 -19.13 9.76
C VAL A 23 -11.70 -19.73 8.40
N ASP A 24 -11.01 -20.87 8.39
CA ASP A 24 -10.65 -21.60 7.17
C ASP A 24 -9.83 -20.75 6.16
N VAL A 25 -8.84 -20.00 6.64
CA VAL A 25 -8.01 -19.12 5.80
C VAL A 25 -7.20 -19.93 4.79
N PRO A 26 -7.33 -19.67 3.48
CA PRO A 26 -6.49 -20.32 2.49
C PRO A 26 -5.02 -19.99 2.71
N THR A 27 -4.14 -20.98 2.53
CA THR A 27 -2.69 -20.74 2.53
C THR A 27 -2.31 -19.79 1.38
N PRO A 28 -1.39 -18.84 1.60
CA PRO A 28 -0.76 -18.06 0.53
C PRO A 28 -0.30 -18.92 -0.65
N ASN A 29 -0.62 -18.51 -1.86
CA ASN A 29 -0.37 -19.32 -3.06
C ASN A 29 0.22 -18.52 -4.24
N LEU A 30 0.89 -17.39 -3.97
CA LEU A 30 1.59 -16.63 -5.00
C LEU A 30 2.58 -17.53 -5.77
N THR A 31 2.40 -17.65 -7.09
CA THR A 31 3.22 -18.48 -7.97
C THR A 31 4.18 -17.69 -8.85
N GLN A 32 4.00 -16.36 -8.92
CA GLN A 32 4.86 -15.48 -9.72
C GLN A 32 6.35 -15.68 -9.40
N ASP A 33 7.18 -15.65 -10.45
CA ASP A 33 8.63 -15.66 -10.31
C ASP A 33 9.11 -14.42 -9.54
N ILE A 34 10.12 -14.61 -8.70
CA ILE A 34 10.74 -13.50 -7.97
C ILE A 34 11.54 -12.67 -8.97
N HIS A 35 11.22 -11.38 -9.06
CA HIS A 35 11.90 -10.43 -9.92
C HIS A 35 13.41 -10.39 -9.57
N PRO A 36 14.33 -10.24 -10.55
CA PRO A 36 15.78 -10.18 -10.28
C PRO A 36 16.20 -9.13 -9.24
N LEU A 37 15.41 -8.06 -9.11
CA LEU A 37 15.56 -7.05 -8.07
C LEU A 37 15.49 -7.61 -6.66
N PHE A 38 14.81 -8.72 -6.42
CA PHE A 38 14.65 -9.34 -5.11
C PHE A 38 15.27 -10.73 -5.04
N ALA A 39 16.07 -11.14 -6.03
CA ALA A 39 16.66 -12.48 -6.04
C ALA A 39 17.47 -12.76 -4.77
N ARG A 40 17.49 -14.01 -4.31
CA ARG A 40 18.22 -14.40 -3.08
C ARG A 40 19.68 -13.96 -3.06
N SER A 41 20.36 -13.96 -4.21
CA SER A 41 21.75 -13.52 -4.34
C SER A 41 21.96 -12.02 -4.07
N LYS A 42 20.89 -11.21 -4.02
CA LYS A 42 20.94 -9.79 -3.68
C LYS A 42 20.93 -9.51 -2.18
N PHE A 43 20.53 -10.48 -1.37
CA PHE A 43 20.47 -10.34 0.07
C PHE A 43 21.79 -10.74 0.71
N TRP A 44 22.67 -9.76 0.91
CA TRP A 44 23.99 -9.95 1.49
C TRP A 44 23.95 -9.88 3.01
N GLY A 45 24.55 -10.87 3.66
CA GLY A 45 24.72 -10.88 5.11
C GLY A 45 23.52 -11.44 5.85
N LEU A 46 22.56 -12.07 5.15
CA LEU A 46 21.48 -12.80 5.80
C LEU A 46 22.06 -13.81 6.81
N PRO A 47 21.70 -13.71 8.10
CA PRO A 47 22.09 -14.70 9.10
C PRO A 47 21.69 -16.11 8.65
N GLN A 48 22.56 -17.09 8.88
CA GLN A 48 22.30 -18.49 8.49
C GLN A 48 21.04 -19.07 9.16
N SER A 49 20.64 -18.52 10.31
CA SER A 49 19.45 -18.90 11.06
C SER A 49 18.14 -18.39 10.46
N LEU A 50 18.19 -17.41 9.55
CA LEU A 50 17.02 -16.77 8.98
C LEU A 50 16.74 -17.29 7.57
N GLU A 51 15.47 -17.61 7.31
CA GLU A 51 15.02 -18.04 6.00
C GLU A 51 14.92 -16.85 5.04
N TYR A 52 15.24 -17.09 3.76
CA TYR A 52 14.98 -16.12 2.71
C TYR A 52 13.45 -15.95 2.54
N PRO A 53 12.92 -14.70 2.60
CA PRO A 53 11.49 -14.44 2.71
C PRO A 53 10.78 -14.53 1.34
N VAL A 54 10.70 -15.76 0.79
CA VAL A 54 10.15 -16.04 -0.56
C VAL A 54 8.80 -15.36 -0.78
N LEU A 55 7.89 -15.42 0.19
CA LEU A 55 6.53 -14.90 0.04
C LEU A 55 6.52 -13.36 -0.06
N ALA A 56 7.26 -12.65 0.79
CA ALA A 56 7.44 -11.20 0.71
C ALA A 56 8.08 -10.79 -0.63
N CYS A 57 9.14 -11.48 -1.07
CA CYS A 57 9.80 -11.18 -2.34
C CYS A 57 8.89 -11.39 -3.56
N ARG A 58 8.01 -12.41 -3.54
CA ARG A 58 6.98 -12.60 -4.59
C ARG A 58 5.97 -11.45 -4.60
N LEU A 59 5.47 -11.06 -3.43
CA LEU A 59 4.57 -9.92 -3.30
C LEU A 59 5.23 -8.62 -3.79
N ALA A 60 6.47 -8.34 -3.38
CA ALA A 60 7.24 -7.19 -3.85
C ALA A 60 7.41 -7.20 -5.38
N SER A 61 7.65 -8.37 -5.98
CA SER A 61 7.76 -8.53 -7.44
C SER A 61 6.47 -8.14 -8.16
N LEU A 62 5.31 -8.56 -7.63
CA LEU A 62 3.99 -8.22 -8.16
C LEU A 62 3.67 -6.73 -8.00
N LEU A 63 4.08 -6.13 -6.88
CA LEU A 63 3.94 -4.70 -6.64
C LEU A 63 4.79 -3.88 -7.63
N VAL A 64 6.02 -4.30 -7.93
CA VAL A 64 6.86 -3.65 -8.95
C VAL A 64 6.21 -3.70 -10.33
N GLU A 65 5.66 -4.86 -10.73
CA GLU A 65 4.95 -4.98 -12.00
C GLU A 65 3.72 -4.07 -12.06
N LYS A 66 2.99 -3.94 -10.95
CA LYS A 66 1.88 -2.99 -10.84
C LYS A 66 2.32 -1.53 -10.86
N ALA A 67 3.50 -1.24 -10.32
CA ALA A 67 4.12 0.07 -10.23
C ALA A 67 4.90 0.50 -11.48
N LEU A 68 4.90 -0.29 -12.57
CA LEU A 68 5.64 0.07 -13.79
C LEU A 68 5.41 1.51 -14.27
N PRO A 69 4.18 2.08 -14.27
CA PRO A 69 4.01 3.48 -14.67
C PRO A 69 4.76 4.49 -13.79
N PHE A 70 4.87 4.21 -12.49
CA PHE A 70 5.63 5.04 -11.55
C PHE A 70 7.14 4.94 -11.83
N PHE A 71 7.65 3.72 -11.95
CA PHE A 71 9.05 3.50 -12.29
C PHE A 71 9.42 4.03 -13.68
N HIS A 72 8.48 4.04 -14.64
CA HIS A 72 8.70 4.61 -15.97
C HIS A 72 8.95 6.13 -15.91
N SER A 73 8.18 6.86 -15.09
CA SER A 73 8.39 8.30 -14.88
C SER A 73 9.81 8.60 -14.39
N ILE A 74 10.31 7.77 -13.47
CA ILE A 74 11.65 7.98 -12.89
C ILE A 74 12.74 7.46 -13.82
N LEU A 75 12.72 6.17 -14.16
CA LEU A 75 13.84 5.46 -14.79
C LEU A 75 13.97 5.68 -16.30
N VAL A 76 12.87 6.04 -16.99
CA VAL A 76 12.85 6.15 -18.45
C VAL A 76 12.73 7.59 -18.90
N ILE A 77 11.75 8.33 -18.35
CA ILE A 77 11.60 9.75 -18.70
C ILE A 77 12.69 10.58 -18.02
N GLY A 78 13.01 10.26 -16.78
CA GLY A 78 14.12 10.89 -16.06
C GLY A 78 13.77 12.24 -15.46
N ASP A 79 14.76 12.83 -14.83
CA ASP A 79 14.67 14.15 -14.20
C ASP A 79 14.52 15.25 -15.26
N LEU A 80 13.50 16.09 -15.09
CA LEU A 80 13.15 17.16 -16.02
C LEU A 80 13.82 18.52 -15.70
N THR A 81 14.68 18.60 -14.68
CA THR A 81 15.06 19.86 -14.01
C THR A 81 15.27 21.09 -14.92
N PRO A 82 14.66 22.22 -14.55
CA PRO A 82 15.48 23.26 -13.91
C PRO A 82 14.79 24.01 -12.76
N GLY A 83 15.38 23.92 -11.55
CA GLY A 83 15.22 24.87 -10.43
C GLY A 83 13.84 24.91 -9.74
N ASP A 84 13.76 24.45 -8.50
CA ASP A 84 12.55 24.63 -7.68
C ASP A 84 12.46 26.09 -7.18
N PRO A 85 11.41 26.85 -7.53
CA PRO A 85 11.22 28.23 -7.08
C PRO A 85 10.94 28.34 -5.57
N CYS A 86 10.55 27.25 -4.88
CA CYS A 86 10.07 27.32 -3.50
C CYS A 86 11.20 27.33 -2.45
N THR A 87 12.32 26.62 -2.70
CA THR A 87 13.40 26.47 -1.71
C THR A 87 14.68 27.20 -2.09
N GLY A 88 14.79 27.70 -3.33
CA GLY A 88 16.04 28.21 -3.91
C GLY A 88 17.12 27.13 -4.08
N LYS A 89 16.84 25.88 -3.70
CA LYS A 89 17.70 24.72 -3.92
C LYS A 89 17.20 23.96 -5.15
N ARG A 90 18.12 23.30 -5.85
CA ARG A 90 17.74 22.41 -6.96
C ARG A 90 17.17 21.13 -6.35
N CYS A 91 15.89 20.85 -6.63
CA CYS A 91 15.26 19.57 -6.34
C CYS A 91 15.02 18.83 -7.66
N HIS A 92 15.13 17.50 -7.63
CA HIS A 92 14.78 16.66 -8.78
C HIS A 92 13.27 16.68 -8.99
N SER A 93 12.83 16.63 -10.25
CA SER A 93 11.40 16.56 -10.58
C SER A 93 11.18 15.58 -11.73
N TYR A 94 10.27 14.65 -11.50
CA TYR A 94 9.85 13.62 -12.43
C TYR A 94 8.44 13.91 -12.94
N PRO A 95 8.07 13.48 -14.16
CA PRO A 95 6.70 13.64 -14.65
C PRO A 95 5.69 12.78 -13.88
N GLU A 96 4.43 13.21 -13.90
CA GLU A 96 3.31 12.46 -13.33
C GLU A 96 3.23 11.03 -13.91
N PRO A 97 3.17 9.99 -13.07
CA PRO A 97 2.98 8.61 -13.49
C PRO A 97 1.70 8.46 -14.32
N LYS A 98 1.83 7.82 -15.48
CA LYS A 98 0.66 7.49 -16.30
C LYS A 98 -0.21 6.46 -15.58
N THR A 99 -1.51 6.46 -15.88
CA THR A 99 -2.42 5.42 -15.36
C THR A 99 -2.15 4.05 -16.00
N SER A 100 -1.62 4.03 -17.21
CA SER A 100 -1.20 2.82 -17.92
C SER A 100 -0.07 3.11 -18.91
N LEU A 101 0.69 2.07 -19.25
CA LEU A 101 1.79 2.13 -20.21
C LEU A 101 1.48 1.29 -21.44
N THR A 102 1.99 1.71 -22.60
CA THR A 102 2.04 0.87 -23.80
C THR A 102 2.97 -0.33 -23.57
N LEU A 103 2.81 -1.41 -24.33
CA LEU A 103 3.67 -2.60 -24.21
C LEU A 103 5.16 -2.26 -24.37
N THR A 104 5.51 -1.38 -25.30
CA THR A 104 6.88 -0.91 -25.51
C THR A 104 7.42 -0.17 -24.28
N ALA A 105 6.64 0.75 -23.71
CA ALA A 105 7.04 1.49 -22.51
C ALA A 105 7.18 0.56 -21.29
N GLN A 106 6.33 -0.46 -21.16
CA GLN A 106 6.49 -1.47 -20.11
C GLN A 106 7.80 -2.26 -20.28
N GLN A 107 8.12 -2.70 -21.50
CA GLN A 107 9.36 -3.44 -21.79
C GLN A 107 10.62 -2.61 -21.54
N GLU A 108 10.60 -1.34 -21.94
CA GLU A 108 11.67 -0.41 -21.66
C GLU A 108 11.88 -0.22 -20.14
N THR A 109 10.78 -0.03 -19.40
CA THR A 109 10.82 0.11 -17.94
C THR A 109 11.37 -1.15 -17.27
N ARG A 110 10.92 -2.34 -17.68
CA ARG A 110 11.46 -3.62 -17.18
C ARG A 110 12.95 -3.77 -17.47
N THR A 111 13.41 -3.26 -18.61
CA THR A 111 14.85 -3.27 -18.97
C THR A 111 15.65 -2.35 -18.02
N ARG A 112 15.12 -1.18 -17.67
CA ARG A 112 15.75 -0.29 -16.67
C ARG A 112 15.75 -0.89 -15.28
N LEU A 113 14.65 -1.52 -14.86
CA LEU A 113 14.57 -2.25 -13.58
C LEU A 113 15.55 -3.44 -13.55
N PHE A 114 15.72 -4.15 -14.67
CA PHE A 114 16.72 -5.21 -14.77
C PHE A 114 18.14 -4.65 -14.65
N GLU A 115 18.45 -3.52 -15.30
CA GLU A 115 19.73 -2.85 -15.14
C GLU A 115 19.95 -2.37 -13.70
N LEU A 116 18.94 -1.77 -13.07
CA LEU A 116 18.97 -1.36 -11.65
C LEU A 116 19.36 -2.55 -10.76
N SER A 117 18.79 -3.73 -11.04
CA SER A 117 19.12 -4.94 -10.30
C SER A 117 20.61 -5.30 -10.32
N THR A 118 21.40 -4.89 -11.33
CA THR A 118 22.83 -5.21 -11.38
C THR A 118 23.63 -4.64 -10.21
N TRP A 119 23.23 -3.46 -9.72
CA TRP A 119 23.88 -2.74 -8.63
C TRP A 119 22.96 -2.47 -7.45
N LEU A 120 21.94 -3.29 -7.27
CA LEU A 120 21.08 -3.29 -6.08
C LEU A 120 21.52 -4.41 -5.12
N ILE A 121 21.71 -4.06 -3.85
CA ILE A 121 22.06 -5.00 -2.78
C ILE A 121 21.14 -4.74 -1.59
N TYR A 122 20.65 -5.81 -0.95
CA TYR A 122 19.99 -5.71 0.35
C TYR A 122 20.93 -6.18 1.44
N SER A 123 20.94 -5.48 2.57
CA SER A 123 21.73 -5.86 3.71
C SER A 123 20.93 -5.78 5.01
N THR A 124 21.28 -6.61 5.99
CA THR A 124 20.68 -6.60 7.32
C THR A 124 21.53 -5.80 8.32
N ASN A 125 22.30 -4.81 7.82
CA ASN A 125 23.25 -4.03 8.62
C ASN A 125 22.59 -2.88 9.41
N LEU A 126 21.27 -2.72 9.30
CA LEU A 126 20.53 -1.73 10.07
C LEU A 126 20.53 -2.18 11.54
N THR A 127 21.57 -1.75 12.26
CA THR A 127 21.78 -1.99 13.69
C THR A 127 21.15 -0.84 14.45
N GLY A 128 19.82 -0.86 14.50
CA GLY A 128 19.02 0.10 15.27
C GLY A 128 18.35 -0.57 16.45
N ASP A 129 17.51 0.20 17.15
CA ASP A 129 16.55 -0.34 18.10
C ASP A 129 15.82 -1.55 17.47
N PRO A 130 15.82 -2.74 18.10
CA PRO A 130 15.11 -3.90 17.58
C PRO A 130 13.62 -3.63 17.32
N ASP A 131 13.04 -2.61 17.96
CA ASP A 131 11.65 -2.20 17.78
C ASP A 131 11.46 -1.22 16.61
N LEU A 132 12.53 -0.64 16.06
CA LEU A 132 12.50 0.18 14.84
C LEU A 132 12.53 -0.70 13.60
N GLU A 133 11.33 -1.11 13.17
CA GLU A 133 11.10 -1.85 11.94
C GLU A 133 11.20 -0.94 10.70
N SER A 134 12.43 -0.50 10.40
CA SER A 134 12.70 0.39 9.26
C SER A 134 13.60 -0.26 8.20
N ALA A 135 13.56 0.34 7.02
CA ALA A 135 14.56 0.17 5.98
C ALA A 135 15.11 1.55 5.59
N GLN A 136 16.25 1.56 4.92
CA GLN A 136 16.82 2.78 4.34
C GLN A 136 17.52 2.42 3.03
N CYS A 137 17.49 3.34 2.08
CA CYS A 137 18.21 3.25 0.84
C CYS A 137 19.35 4.26 0.81
N ARG A 138 20.53 3.82 0.40
CA ARG A 138 21.71 4.68 0.24
C ARG A 138 22.42 4.43 -1.08
N PRO A 139 22.98 5.48 -1.71
CA PRO A 139 23.68 5.32 -2.97
C PRO A 139 25.04 4.62 -2.77
N MET A 140 25.41 3.79 -3.74
CA MET A 140 26.71 3.15 -3.85
C MET A 140 27.58 3.92 -4.84
N LEU A 141 28.34 4.90 -4.34
CA LEU A 141 29.08 5.86 -5.18
C LEU A 141 30.09 5.25 -6.17
N GLY A 142 30.51 3.99 -5.98
CA GLY A 142 31.39 3.26 -6.90
C GLY A 142 30.67 2.44 -7.98
N SER A 143 29.35 2.29 -7.89
CA SER A 143 28.56 1.43 -8.78
C SER A 143 27.85 2.27 -9.83
N ARG A 144 28.30 2.18 -11.10
CA ARG A 144 27.71 2.90 -12.24
C ARG A 144 26.96 1.96 -13.17
N PHE A 145 25.83 2.44 -13.67
CA PHE A 145 25.07 1.77 -14.71
C PHE A 145 25.63 2.09 -16.09
N LYS A 146 25.24 1.29 -17.10
CA LYS A 146 25.64 1.52 -18.50
C LYS A 146 24.75 2.56 -19.16
N GLN A 147 23.45 2.54 -18.85
CA GLN A 147 22.45 3.36 -19.52
C GLN A 147 21.74 4.35 -18.59
N MET A 148 21.98 4.31 -17.28
CA MET A 148 21.45 5.26 -16.30
C MET A 148 22.59 6.11 -15.72
N SER A 149 22.31 7.39 -15.46
CA SER A 149 23.32 8.40 -15.15
C SER A 149 23.81 8.38 -13.69
N GLY A 150 23.02 7.83 -12.78
CA GLY A 150 23.31 7.81 -11.35
C GLY A 150 24.04 6.56 -10.87
N HIS A 151 23.65 6.08 -9.71
CA HIS A 151 24.41 5.13 -8.90
C HIS A 151 23.60 3.91 -8.48
N GLY A 152 24.30 2.80 -8.31
CA GLY A 152 23.78 1.64 -7.58
C GLY A 152 23.28 2.02 -6.19
N SER A 153 22.54 1.11 -5.55
CA SER A 153 21.96 1.37 -4.24
C SER A 153 22.13 0.17 -3.31
N MET A 154 22.30 0.46 -2.03
CA MET A 154 22.19 -0.52 -0.95
C MET A 154 20.95 -0.21 -0.14
N ILE A 155 20.09 -1.21 0.02
CA ILE A 155 18.91 -1.14 0.87
C ILE A 155 19.22 -1.90 2.15
N ASP A 156 19.44 -1.17 3.23
CA ASP A 156 19.61 -1.76 4.56
C ASP A 156 18.23 -1.93 5.20
N PHE A 157 17.91 -3.09 5.77
CA PHE A 157 16.64 -3.31 6.47
C PHE A 157 16.87 -4.04 7.81
N ASN A 158 16.00 -3.80 8.78
CA ASN A 158 16.11 -4.42 10.09
C ASN A 158 15.87 -5.95 10.02
N PRO A 159 16.82 -6.80 10.45
CA PRO A 159 16.62 -8.26 10.47
C PRO A 159 15.49 -8.73 11.40
N ALA A 160 15.05 -7.90 12.36
CA ALA A 160 13.91 -8.21 13.23
C ALA A 160 12.63 -8.56 12.44
N MET A 161 12.41 -7.93 11.28
CA MET A 161 11.29 -8.27 10.40
C MET A 161 11.31 -9.75 9.97
N LEU A 162 12.49 -10.29 9.65
CA LEU A 162 12.64 -11.71 9.28
C LEU A 162 12.42 -12.63 10.49
N CYS A 163 12.94 -12.23 11.66
CA CYS A 163 12.68 -12.93 12.92
C CYS A 163 11.18 -13.01 13.20
N HIS A 164 10.44 -11.90 13.03
CA HIS A 164 9.00 -11.87 13.23
C HIS A 164 8.24 -12.76 12.25
N ILE A 165 8.61 -12.78 10.96
CA ILE A 165 8.03 -13.69 9.97
C ILE A 165 8.24 -15.15 10.41
N GLN A 166 9.47 -15.52 10.78
CA GLN A 166 9.80 -16.88 11.17
C GLN A 166 9.10 -17.29 12.47
N SER A 167 9.10 -16.43 13.49
CA SER A 167 8.39 -16.68 14.75
C SER A 167 6.88 -16.83 14.54
N ALA A 168 6.25 -15.98 13.73
CA ALA A 168 4.83 -16.08 13.43
C ALA A 168 4.49 -17.39 12.70
N LYS A 169 5.33 -17.78 11.73
CA LYS A 169 5.22 -19.06 11.02
C LYS A 169 5.32 -20.25 11.98
N THR A 170 6.32 -20.26 12.86
CA THR A 170 6.51 -21.33 13.86
C THR A 170 5.37 -21.40 14.87
N ALA A 171 4.81 -20.24 15.27
CA ALA A 171 3.69 -20.16 16.20
C ALA A 171 2.33 -20.49 15.56
N GLY A 172 2.24 -20.60 14.23
CA GLY A 172 0.97 -20.72 13.52
C GLY A 172 0.10 -19.45 13.59
N ASP A 173 0.70 -18.29 13.86
CA ASP A 173 0.02 -16.99 13.90
C ASP A 173 -0.12 -16.46 12.47
N HIS A 174 -1.16 -16.91 11.77
CA HIS A 174 -1.35 -16.63 10.35
C HIS A 174 -1.48 -15.13 10.07
N VAL A 175 -2.21 -14.40 10.91
CA VAL A 175 -2.39 -12.94 10.79
C VAL A 175 -1.04 -12.24 10.78
N LYS A 176 -0.24 -12.50 11.83
CA LYS A 176 1.08 -11.87 12.02
C LYS A 176 2.06 -12.29 10.92
N PHE A 177 1.96 -13.54 10.46
CA PHE A 177 2.75 -14.03 9.35
C PHE A 177 2.48 -13.27 8.05
N LEU A 178 1.21 -13.08 7.67
CA LEU A 178 0.84 -12.30 6.48
C LEU A 178 1.24 -10.83 6.63
N TYR A 179 0.98 -10.25 7.81
CA TYR A 179 1.31 -8.88 8.13
C TYR A 179 2.78 -8.56 7.89
N TYR A 180 3.70 -9.32 8.51
CA TYR A 180 5.13 -9.04 8.36
C TYR A 180 5.67 -9.38 6.97
N ASN A 181 5.10 -10.35 6.27
CA ASN A 181 5.44 -10.55 4.85
C ASN A 181 5.00 -9.37 4.00
N CYS A 182 3.84 -8.76 4.28
CA CYS A 182 3.38 -7.58 3.57
C CYS A 182 4.23 -6.37 3.92
N TRP A 183 4.53 -6.16 5.20
CA TRP A 183 5.41 -5.08 5.64
C TRP A 183 6.76 -5.16 4.97
N LEU A 184 7.44 -6.31 5.04
CA LEU A 184 8.71 -6.48 4.36
C LEU A 184 8.61 -6.23 2.85
N ALA A 185 7.57 -6.73 2.19
CA ALA A 185 7.36 -6.48 0.76
C ALA A 185 7.21 -4.98 0.45
N LEU A 186 6.46 -4.24 1.28
CA LEU A 186 6.28 -2.81 1.14
C LEU A 186 7.57 -2.04 1.39
N SER A 187 8.28 -2.33 2.48
CA SER A 187 9.57 -1.69 2.77
C SER A 187 10.57 -1.91 1.63
N LEU A 188 10.65 -3.12 1.07
CA LEU A 188 11.53 -3.39 -0.07
C LEU A 188 11.14 -2.57 -1.32
N VAL A 189 9.85 -2.39 -1.59
CA VAL A 189 9.36 -1.62 -2.74
C VAL A 189 9.48 -0.12 -2.50
N HIS A 190 9.25 0.34 -1.28
CA HIS A 190 9.43 1.72 -0.84
C HIS A 190 10.88 2.15 -1.08
N GLU A 191 11.86 1.41 -0.54
CA GLU A 191 13.28 1.71 -0.71
C GLU A 191 13.76 1.55 -2.14
N LEU A 192 13.09 0.70 -2.93
CA LEU A 192 13.34 0.60 -4.36
C LEU A 192 12.93 1.87 -5.12
N GLY A 193 11.92 2.61 -4.65
CA GLY A 193 11.57 3.95 -5.15
C GLY A 193 12.75 4.91 -5.02
N HIS A 194 13.36 4.96 -3.83
CA HIS A 194 14.60 5.72 -3.57
C HIS A 194 15.76 5.26 -4.45
N ALA A 195 15.94 3.94 -4.58
CA ALA A 195 16.98 3.38 -5.45
C ALA A 195 16.81 3.77 -6.93
N ALA A 196 15.56 3.89 -7.39
CA ALA A 196 15.27 4.33 -8.76
C ALA A 196 15.64 5.81 -8.97
N VAL A 197 15.40 6.67 -7.98
CA VAL A 197 15.86 8.07 -7.99
C VAL A 197 17.39 8.10 -8.06
N TYR A 198 18.09 7.44 -7.13
CA TYR A 198 19.56 7.39 -7.13
C TYR A 198 20.16 6.85 -8.43
N ALA A 199 19.47 5.94 -9.11
CA ALA A 199 19.93 5.40 -10.39
C ALA A 199 19.93 6.43 -11.51
N THR A 200 19.14 7.50 -11.41
CA THR A 200 18.96 8.52 -12.46
C THR A 200 19.63 9.84 -12.12
N THR A 201 19.88 10.12 -10.85
CA THR A 201 20.44 11.40 -10.38
C THR A 201 21.97 11.37 -10.32
N THR A 202 22.64 12.42 -10.82
CA THR A 202 24.12 12.52 -10.79
C THR A 202 24.68 13.32 -9.63
N TRP A 203 23.83 13.93 -8.81
CA TRP A 203 24.21 14.90 -7.78
C TRP A 203 23.46 14.59 -6.47
N ASP A 204 24.03 15.03 -5.37
CA ASP A 204 23.56 14.76 -4.00
C ASP A 204 22.41 15.71 -3.59
N CYS A 205 21.36 15.82 -4.42
CA CYS A 205 20.24 16.75 -4.16
C CYS A 205 19.20 16.19 -3.18
N GLY A 206 19.36 14.96 -2.70
CA GLY A 206 18.32 14.23 -1.98
C GLY A 206 17.23 13.70 -2.92
N GLU A 207 16.01 13.58 -2.39
CA GLU A 207 14.85 13.02 -3.08
C GLU A 207 14.31 13.92 -4.22
N GLY A 208 13.25 13.47 -4.90
CA GLY A 208 12.65 14.19 -6.02
C GLY A 208 11.13 14.19 -6.02
N PHE A 209 10.54 15.29 -6.46
CA PHE A 209 9.10 15.40 -6.66
C PHE A 209 8.65 14.55 -7.85
N VAL A 210 7.49 13.92 -7.74
CA VAL A 210 6.90 13.12 -8.84
C VAL A 210 5.58 13.77 -9.22
N GLY A 211 5.50 14.25 -10.47
CA GLY A 211 4.35 15.00 -10.98
C GLY A 211 4.09 16.26 -10.16
N ASP A 212 2.85 16.38 -9.67
CA ASP A 212 2.40 17.51 -8.84
C ASP A 212 2.44 17.20 -7.33
N SER A 213 3.23 16.19 -6.92
CA SER A 213 3.33 15.83 -5.50
C SER A 213 3.76 17.00 -4.61
N GLN A 214 3.19 17.09 -3.40
CA GLN A 214 3.59 18.10 -2.42
C GLN A 214 4.83 17.69 -1.62
N SER A 215 5.07 16.39 -1.46
CA SER A 215 6.27 15.84 -0.82
C SER A 215 7.24 15.30 -1.88
N ALA A 216 8.53 15.27 -1.55
CA ALA A 216 9.57 14.62 -2.35
C ALA A 216 9.87 13.16 -1.93
N GLU A 217 9.25 12.66 -0.85
CA GLU A 217 9.42 11.28 -0.37
C GLU A 217 8.86 10.28 -1.39
N VAL A 218 9.76 9.74 -2.23
CA VAL A 218 9.36 8.95 -3.40
C VAL A 218 8.83 7.56 -3.04
N GLY A 219 9.25 6.99 -1.90
CA GLY A 219 8.77 5.69 -1.43
C GLY A 219 7.30 5.76 -1.00
N TYR A 220 6.93 6.78 -0.25
CA TYR A 220 5.56 7.09 0.15
C TYR A 220 4.69 7.54 -1.03
N LEU A 221 5.24 8.27 -2.00
CA LEU A 221 4.52 8.55 -3.24
C LEU A 221 4.22 7.27 -4.03
N LEU A 222 5.15 6.33 -4.06
CA LEU A 222 4.95 5.02 -4.69
C LEU A 222 3.88 4.20 -3.95
N GLU A 223 3.90 4.19 -2.62
CA GLU A 223 2.84 3.57 -1.82
C GLU A 223 1.48 4.23 -2.07
N ALA A 224 1.41 5.56 -2.05
CA ALA A 224 0.18 6.30 -2.32
C ALA A 224 -0.34 6.03 -3.74
N PHE A 225 0.54 5.88 -4.72
CA PHE A 225 0.20 5.50 -6.08
C PHE A 225 -0.46 4.10 -6.14
N LEU A 226 0.09 3.13 -5.40
CA LEU A 226 -0.39 1.75 -5.35
C LEU A 226 -1.69 1.61 -4.54
N PHE A 227 -1.71 2.12 -3.31
CA PHE A 227 -2.73 1.84 -2.30
C PHE A 227 -3.70 3.00 -2.07
N GLY A 228 -3.44 4.19 -2.62
CA GLY A 228 -4.24 5.39 -2.36
C GLY A 228 -4.00 6.01 -0.99
N GLY A 229 -2.85 5.73 -0.38
CA GLY A 229 -2.37 6.21 0.92
C GLY A 229 -1.16 5.37 1.36
N LEU A 230 -0.71 5.54 2.61
CA LEU A 230 0.35 4.71 3.18
C LEU A 230 -0.28 3.54 3.90
N LEU A 231 0.14 2.31 3.61
CA LEU A 231 -0.34 1.16 4.37
C LEU A 231 0.36 1.17 5.73
N ASN A 232 -0.34 1.67 6.74
CA ASN A 232 0.13 1.73 8.11
C ASN A 232 0.22 0.33 8.68
N LEU A 233 1.42 -0.24 8.58
CA LEU A 233 1.79 -1.49 9.21
C LEU A 233 2.63 -1.22 10.45
N GLY A 234 2.55 -0.05 11.09
CA GLY A 234 3.37 0.27 12.25
C GLY A 234 2.62 0.29 13.59
N PRO A 235 3.36 0.37 14.72
CA PRO A 235 2.81 0.52 16.07
C PRO A 235 2.19 1.90 16.33
N SER A 236 1.91 2.70 15.30
CA SER A 236 1.34 4.04 15.41
C SER A 236 0.04 4.06 16.23
N LEU A 237 -0.71 2.95 16.26
CA LEU A 237 -1.90 2.81 17.11
C LEU A 237 -1.62 2.66 18.62
N LYS A 238 -0.41 2.26 19.05
CA LYS A 238 -0.02 2.29 20.47
C LYS A 238 -0.09 3.70 21.03
N ARG A 239 0.18 4.74 20.21
CA ARG A 239 0.04 6.14 20.61
C ARG A 239 -1.39 6.49 21.02
N PHE A 240 -2.40 5.74 20.54
CA PHE A 240 -3.80 5.92 20.92
C PHE A 240 -4.27 4.96 22.03
N GLY A 241 -3.35 4.25 22.70
CA GLY A 241 -3.67 3.42 23.87
C GLY A 241 -4.55 2.20 23.57
N ILE A 242 -4.57 1.72 22.32
CA ILE A 242 -5.35 0.54 21.94
C ILE A 242 -4.47 -0.70 22.17
N ASP A 243 -4.70 -1.38 23.29
CA ASP A 243 -3.97 -2.59 23.70
C ASP A 243 -4.90 -3.82 23.73
N ALA A 244 -5.57 -4.11 22.61
CA ALA A 244 -6.49 -5.23 22.48
C ALA A 244 -6.19 -6.07 21.23
N PRO A 245 -6.30 -7.42 21.29
CA PRO A 245 -6.14 -8.27 20.12
C PRO A 245 -7.22 -7.95 19.10
N CYS A 246 -6.78 -7.42 17.95
CA CYS A 246 -7.67 -7.03 16.85
C CYS A 246 -8.06 -8.22 15.97
N TYR A 247 -7.36 -9.36 16.11
CA TYR A 247 -7.50 -10.51 15.22
C TYR A 247 -7.53 -11.83 15.98
N ILE A 248 -8.40 -12.73 15.54
CA ILE A 248 -8.51 -14.10 16.05
C ILE A 248 -8.32 -15.07 14.89
N ASN A 249 -7.32 -15.96 15.00
CA ASN A 249 -7.09 -17.06 14.08
C ASN A 249 -7.82 -18.32 14.59
N ASP A 250 -8.96 -18.67 14.00
CA ASP A 250 -9.91 -19.69 14.45
C ASP A 250 -10.42 -19.49 15.89
N LYS A 251 -9.64 -19.94 16.88
CA LYS A 251 -9.92 -19.86 18.32
C LYS A 251 -8.78 -19.22 19.11
N THR A 252 -7.67 -18.91 18.46
CA THR A 252 -6.46 -18.40 19.09
C THR A 252 -6.29 -16.93 18.70
N PRO A 253 -6.23 -15.99 19.66
CA PRO A 253 -5.91 -14.60 19.37
C PRO A 253 -4.55 -14.50 18.67
N SER A 254 -4.46 -13.66 17.64
CA SER A 254 -3.17 -13.29 17.08
C SER A 254 -2.39 -12.46 18.10
N SER A 255 -1.07 -12.62 18.10
CA SER A 255 -0.15 -11.78 18.86
C SER A 255 0.14 -10.44 18.16
N LEU A 256 -0.53 -10.15 17.05
CA LEU A 256 -0.54 -8.83 16.42
C LEU A 256 -1.50 -7.90 17.17
N SER A 257 -0.95 -6.88 17.82
CA SER A 257 -1.67 -5.94 18.70
C SER A 257 -2.10 -4.64 18.01
N TYR A 258 -2.08 -4.59 16.69
CA TYR A 258 -2.37 -3.36 15.92
C TYR A 258 -3.43 -3.65 14.87
N MET A 259 -4.26 -2.66 14.54
CA MET A 259 -5.13 -2.74 13.36
C MET A 259 -4.35 -2.29 12.12
N ILE A 260 -4.47 -3.06 11.05
CA ILE A 260 -3.97 -2.67 9.73
C ILE A 260 -4.81 -1.49 9.25
N CYS A 261 -4.15 -0.40 8.88
CA CYS A 261 -4.82 0.80 8.40
C CYS A 261 -4.15 1.35 7.14
N VAL A 262 -4.84 2.22 6.41
CA VAL A 262 -4.24 3.12 5.43
C VAL A 262 -4.33 4.55 5.94
N LEU A 263 -3.20 5.26 5.99
CA LEU A 263 -3.19 6.70 6.25
C LEU A 263 -3.36 7.44 4.93
N ASP A 264 -4.10 8.55 4.96
CA ASP A 264 -4.04 9.50 3.84
C ASP A 264 -2.62 10.12 3.73
N TYR A 265 -2.19 10.39 2.49
CA TYR A 265 -0.86 10.93 2.19
C TYR A 265 -0.95 12.00 1.10
N PRO A 266 -0.16 13.09 1.16
CA PRO A 266 0.74 13.47 2.26
C PRO A 266 -0.02 13.77 3.57
N ASN A 267 0.64 13.56 4.71
CA ASN A 267 0.14 13.98 6.02
C ASN A 267 1.30 14.57 6.83
N ILE A 268 0.95 15.48 7.73
CA ILE A 268 1.91 16.31 8.45
C ILE A 268 2.77 15.50 9.43
N ASP A 269 2.20 14.47 10.08
CA ASP A 269 2.93 13.59 11.02
C ASP A 269 4.14 12.96 10.33
N GLN A 270 3.97 12.42 9.12
CA GLN A 270 5.08 11.80 8.39
C GLN A 270 6.16 12.82 8.01
N ILE A 271 5.77 14.02 7.59
CA ILE A 271 6.73 15.08 7.26
C ILE A 271 7.49 15.55 8.52
N GLN A 272 6.79 15.61 9.66
CA GLN A 272 7.39 15.98 10.94
C GLN A 272 8.32 14.89 11.47
N ASP A 273 7.97 13.60 11.31
CA ASP A 273 8.84 12.47 11.68
C ASP A 273 10.21 12.58 10.96
N TYR A 274 10.24 12.99 9.69
CA TYR A 274 11.48 13.28 8.95
C TYR A 274 12.25 14.47 9.57
N ALA A 275 11.54 15.58 9.86
CA ALA A 275 12.16 16.76 10.45
C ALA A 275 12.77 16.48 11.83
N ASP A 276 12.06 15.71 12.67
CA ASP A 276 12.49 15.30 14.01
C ASP A 276 13.69 14.35 13.95
N ALA A 277 13.76 13.51 12.90
CA ALA A 277 14.92 12.66 12.61
C ALA A 277 16.11 13.43 12.02
N GLY A 278 15.99 14.75 11.82
CA GLY A 278 17.02 15.58 11.17
C GLY A 278 17.20 15.27 9.69
N GLN A 279 16.23 14.59 9.08
CA GLN A 279 16.22 14.26 7.67
C GLN A 279 15.41 15.32 6.91
N ASN A 280 15.92 15.73 5.76
CA ASN A 280 15.24 16.75 4.95
C ASN A 280 14.34 16.06 3.92
N CYS A 281 13.03 16.13 4.12
CA CYS A 281 12.04 15.77 3.11
C CYS A 281 11.43 17.07 2.54
N PRO A 282 11.87 17.53 1.34
CA PRO A 282 11.34 18.73 0.74
C PRO A 282 9.82 18.68 0.56
N PHE A 283 9.16 19.78 0.92
CA PHE A 283 7.73 19.96 0.78
C PHE A 283 7.40 21.24 -0.01
N ARG A 284 6.36 21.22 -0.84
CA ARG A 284 5.91 22.37 -1.64
C ARG A 284 4.38 22.50 -1.66
N GLY A 285 3.90 23.72 -1.88
CA GLY A 285 2.48 24.05 -1.97
C GLY A 285 1.92 24.57 -0.64
N GLU A 286 0.61 24.42 -0.46
CA GLU A 286 -0.09 24.83 0.75
C GLU A 286 0.28 23.94 1.94
N ALA A 287 0.23 24.51 3.15
CA ALA A 287 0.44 23.75 4.38
C ALA A 287 -0.52 22.57 4.47
N LEU A 288 -0.03 21.43 4.96
CA LEU A 288 -0.86 20.26 5.18
C LEU A 288 -1.89 20.54 6.28
N PRO A 289 -3.08 19.94 6.22
CA PRO A 289 -4.03 20.00 7.33
C PRO A 289 -3.40 19.39 8.59
N GLY A 290 -3.66 20.01 9.74
CA GLY A 290 -3.24 19.48 11.06
C GLY A 290 -4.03 18.26 11.55
N ALA A 291 -4.64 17.51 10.63
CA ALA A 291 -5.39 16.29 10.86
C ALA A 291 -5.43 15.43 9.58
N TYR A 292 -5.59 14.13 9.74
CA TYR A 292 -5.71 13.18 8.63
C TYR A 292 -6.64 12.02 9.00
N ALA A 293 -7.12 11.27 8.01
CA ALA A 293 -7.88 10.05 8.27
C ALA A 293 -6.99 8.80 8.24
N LEU A 294 -7.21 7.96 9.25
CA LEU A 294 -6.72 6.59 9.34
C LEU A 294 -7.86 5.66 8.95
N TRP A 295 -7.71 4.90 7.88
CA TRP A 295 -8.75 4.03 7.35
C TRP A 295 -8.49 2.58 7.73
N ASN A 296 -9.44 1.94 8.40
CA ASN A 296 -9.31 0.52 8.74
C ASN A 296 -9.29 -0.34 7.46
N VAL A 297 -8.34 -1.27 7.40
CA VAL A 297 -8.17 -2.23 6.31
C VAL A 297 -8.63 -3.61 6.76
N PRO A 298 -9.61 -4.23 6.08
CA PRO A 298 -10.01 -5.60 6.36
C PRO A 298 -8.86 -6.58 6.13
N LEU A 299 -8.71 -7.54 7.04
CA LEU A 299 -7.69 -8.57 6.92
C LEU A 299 -7.89 -9.46 5.70
N SER A 300 -9.13 -9.64 5.23
CA SER A 300 -9.42 -10.32 3.95
C SER A 300 -8.77 -9.61 2.76
N TRP A 301 -8.71 -8.28 2.77
CA TRP A 301 -8.03 -7.55 1.71
C TRP A 301 -6.53 -7.80 1.75
N LEU A 302 -5.91 -7.76 2.94
CA LEU A 302 -4.49 -8.09 3.10
C LEU A 302 -4.20 -9.53 2.66
N HIS A 303 -5.06 -10.48 3.06
CA HIS A 303 -4.95 -11.88 2.65
C HIS A 303 -5.02 -12.07 1.14
N ASN A 304 -5.91 -11.35 0.45
CA ASN A 304 -6.02 -11.40 -1.00
C ASN A 304 -4.74 -10.97 -1.72
N LEU A 305 -3.91 -10.08 -1.13
CA LEU A 305 -2.59 -9.76 -1.69
C LEU A 305 -1.65 -10.98 -1.77
N PHE A 306 -1.96 -12.06 -1.06
CA PHE A 306 -1.19 -13.31 -1.07
C PHE A 306 -1.86 -14.42 -1.89
N GLN A 307 -2.92 -14.09 -2.63
CA GLN A 307 -3.63 -15.00 -3.51
C GLN A 307 -3.32 -14.69 -4.98
N GLN A 308 -2.95 -15.72 -5.75
CA GLN A 308 -2.58 -15.56 -7.16
C GLN A 308 -3.76 -15.05 -8.01
N ASP A 309 -4.97 -15.53 -7.75
CA ASP A 309 -6.18 -15.15 -8.51
C ASP A 309 -6.60 -13.68 -8.32
N PHE A 310 -6.20 -13.07 -7.20
CA PHE A 310 -6.29 -11.63 -6.99
C PHE A 310 -5.35 -10.89 -7.97
N TRP A 311 -4.10 -11.34 -8.07
CA TRP A 311 -3.09 -10.69 -8.92
C TRP A 311 -3.33 -10.87 -10.42
N ASP A 312 -3.88 -12.02 -10.83
CA ASP A 312 -4.28 -12.24 -12.22
C ASP A 312 -5.26 -11.15 -12.69
N LYS A 313 -6.16 -10.70 -11.81
CA LYS A 313 -7.09 -9.59 -12.08
C LYS A 313 -6.44 -8.22 -11.85
N ALA A 314 -5.65 -8.09 -10.78
CA ALA A 314 -5.08 -6.82 -10.39
C ALA A 314 -4.08 -6.30 -11.45
N LEU A 315 -3.28 -7.18 -12.08
CA LEU A 315 -2.32 -6.78 -13.12
C LEU A 315 -2.99 -6.31 -14.41
N GLU A 316 -4.18 -6.82 -14.73
CA GLU A 316 -4.96 -6.37 -15.89
C GLU A 316 -5.76 -5.08 -15.62
N GLY A 317 -6.09 -4.82 -14.35
CA GLY A 317 -6.88 -3.67 -13.91
C GLY A 317 -6.07 -2.39 -13.66
N GLY A 318 -6.75 -1.32 -13.26
CA GLY A 318 -6.11 -0.11 -12.71
C GLY A 318 -5.66 -0.28 -11.25
N ASN A 319 -4.99 0.72 -10.67
CA ASN A 319 -4.53 0.66 -9.26
C ASN A 319 -5.67 0.57 -8.24
N SER A 320 -6.91 0.88 -8.63
CA SER A 320 -8.08 0.74 -7.75
C SER A 320 -8.26 -0.67 -7.19
N TYR A 321 -7.73 -1.71 -7.84
CA TYR A 321 -7.72 -3.09 -7.31
C TYR A 321 -6.85 -3.24 -6.06
N LEU A 322 -5.76 -2.48 -5.96
CA LEU A 322 -4.88 -2.45 -4.79
C LEU A 322 -5.32 -1.44 -3.74
N ARG A 323 -6.39 -0.67 -3.95
CA ARG A 323 -6.84 0.25 -2.90
C ARG A 323 -7.70 -0.52 -1.90
N PRO A 324 -7.32 -0.60 -0.61
CA PRO A 324 -8.17 -1.25 0.36
C PRO A 324 -9.51 -0.50 0.48
N PRO A 325 -10.60 -1.21 0.80
CA PRO A 325 -11.89 -0.59 0.96
C PRO A 325 -11.86 0.33 2.19
N LYS A 326 -12.15 1.62 1.98
CA LYS A 326 -12.31 2.62 3.04
C LYS A 326 -13.66 2.41 3.75
N THR A 327 -13.73 1.39 4.62
CA THR A 327 -14.98 0.96 5.30
C THR A 327 -15.34 1.81 6.50
N THR A 328 -14.38 2.03 7.39
CA THR A 328 -14.49 2.91 8.55
C THR A 328 -13.15 3.58 8.75
N GLY A 329 -13.14 4.88 9.05
CA GLY A 329 -11.94 5.63 9.37
C GLY A 329 -12.03 6.33 10.72
N LEU A 330 -10.90 6.86 11.15
CA LEU A 330 -10.75 7.71 12.33
C LEU A 330 -9.99 8.97 11.89
N VAL A 331 -10.53 10.14 12.17
CA VAL A 331 -9.79 11.40 12.03
C VAL A 331 -8.86 11.53 13.23
N VAL A 332 -7.58 11.68 12.93
CA VAL A 332 -6.50 11.81 13.91
C VAL A 332 -5.93 13.23 13.79
N PRO A 333 -5.81 13.97 14.91
CA PRO A 333 -5.13 15.26 14.91
C PRO A 333 -3.61 15.08 14.86
N GLU A 334 -2.94 16.08 14.30
CA GLU A 334 -1.52 16.30 14.48
C GLU A 334 -1.21 16.73 15.93
N GLY A 335 -0.12 16.19 16.49
CA GLY A 335 0.55 16.78 17.65
C GLY A 335 -0.26 16.86 18.95
N ASP A 336 -0.10 17.98 19.66
CA ASP A 336 -0.60 18.21 21.04
C ASP A 336 -2.13 18.05 21.15
N GLN A 337 -2.58 17.34 22.18
CA GLN A 337 -3.98 16.95 22.36
C GLN A 337 -4.92 18.17 22.46
N ASP A 338 -4.41 19.31 22.90
CA ASP A 338 -5.20 20.53 23.13
C ASP A 338 -5.61 21.25 21.82
N LEU A 339 -4.80 21.18 20.76
CA LEU A 339 -5.15 21.74 19.43
C LEU A 339 -5.95 20.75 18.57
N GLY A 340 -5.95 19.47 18.95
CA GLY A 340 -6.50 18.40 18.12
C GLY A 340 -7.99 18.53 17.83
N SER A 341 -8.78 19.11 18.75
CA SER A 341 -10.23 19.21 18.56
C SER A 341 -10.63 20.12 17.40
N GLU A 342 -9.91 21.22 17.16
CA GLU A 342 -10.22 22.14 16.06
C GLU A 342 -9.80 21.54 14.71
N HIS A 343 -8.61 20.95 14.64
CA HIS A 343 -8.13 20.30 13.43
C HIS A 343 -9.01 19.12 13.02
N ILE A 344 -9.44 18.29 13.97
CA ILE A 344 -10.41 17.21 13.71
C ILE A 344 -11.69 17.79 13.12
N ARG A 345 -12.22 18.89 13.69
CA ARG A 345 -13.47 19.50 13.22
C ARG A 345 -13.35 20.04 11.79
N ILE A 346 -12.25 20.73 11.48
CA ILE A 346 -11.99 21.27 10.14
C ILE A 346 -11.91 20.12 9.13
N TYR A 347 -11.08 19.12 9.41
CA TYR A 347 -10.91 17.98 8.51
C TYR A 347 -12.17 17.14 8.36
N ALA A 348 -12.93 16.93 9.44
CA ALA A 348 -14.23 16.28 9.41
C ALA A 348 -15.24 17.02 8.52
N ALA A 349 -15.26 18.36 8.58
CA ALA A 349 -16.11 19.18 7.74
C ALA A 349 -15.73 19.07 6.25
N GLU A 350 -14.44 18.97 5.92
CA GLU A 350 -13.97 18.72 4.56
C GLU A 350 -14.40 17.35 4.03
N LEU A 351 -14.23 16.30 4.84
CA LEU A 351 -14.71 14.96 4.51
C LEU A 351 -16.23 14.93 4.29
N ALA A 352 -17.00 15.60 5.14
CA ALA A 352 -18.45 15.71 5.00
C ALA A 352 -18.86 16.50 3.74
N LYS A 353 -18.16 17.60 3.43
CA LYS A 353 -18.40 18.44 2.24
C LYS A 353 -18.21 17.67 0.93
N SER A 354 -17.39 16.61 0.93
CA SER A 354 -17.23 15.73 -0.23
C SER A 354 -18.53 14.98 -0.61
N GLY A 355 -19.49 14.88 0.32
CA GLY A 355 -20.72 14.10 0.16
C GLY A 355 -20.52 12.58 0.12
N LYS A 356 -19.29 12.10 0.32
CA LYS A 356 -18.93 10.67 0.30
C LYS A 356 -18.87 10.04 1.69
N PHE A 357 -18.68 10.86 2.72
CA PHE A 357 -18.43 10.40 4.08
C PHE A 357 -19.28 11.18 5.09
N GLU A 358 -19.65 10.50 6.17
CA GLU A 358 -20.21 11.09 7.38
C GLU A 358 -19.16 10.97 8.48
N VAL A 359 -19.00 12.01 9.30
CA VAL A 359 -18.09 12.01 10.46
C VAL A 359 -18.91 12.29 11.72
N ASN A 360 -18.78 11.44 12.73
CA ASN A 360 -19.46 11.63 14.00
C ASN A 360 -18.63 12.51 14.98
N ASP A 361 -19.20 12.84 16.13
CA ASP A 361 -18.56 13.69 17.15
C ASP A 361 -17.28 13.09 17.75
N GLN A 362 -16.98 11.81 17.49
CA GLN A 362 -15.77 11.12 17.92
C GLN A 362 -14.70 11.05 16.80
N GLY A 363 -14.93 11.72 15.66
CA GLY A 363 -14.03 11.66 14.51
C GLY A 363 -14.12 10.35 13.72
N ILE A 364 -15.11 9.49 13.98
CA ILE A 364 -15.29 8.25 13.21
C ILE A 364 -15.90 8.59 11.86
N VAL A 365 -15.21 8.16 10.80
CA VAL A 365 -15.59 8.40 9.41
C VAL A 365 -16.25 7.15 8.83
N THR A 366 -17.43 7.29 8.23
CA THR A 366 -18.12 6.19 7.55
C THR A 366 -18.58 6.61 6.15
N PRO A 367 -18.54 5.72 5.14
CA PRO A 367 -19.08 6.01 3.82
C PRO A 367 -20.59 6.27 3.86
N VAL A 368 -21.04 7.35 3.20
CA VAL A 368 -22.46 7.62 3.00
C VAL A 368 -23.06 6.48 2.18
N LYS A 369 -24.06 5.78 2.73
CA LYS A 369 -24.76 4.73 1.99
C LYS A 369 -25.48 5.39 0.81
N PRO A 370 -25.31 4.91 -0.44
CA PRO A 370 -26.07 5.44 -1.55
C PRO A 370 -27.56 5.32 -1.22
N PRO A 371 -28.38 6.35 -1.49
CA PRO A 371 -29.80 6.31 -1.19
C PRO A 371 -30.35 5.04 -1.82
N LYS A 372 -30.98 4.18 -1.01
CA LYS A 372 -31.60 2.94 -1.51
C LYS A 372 -32.48 3.37 -2.67
N ARG A 373 -32.06 3.10 -3.91
CA ARG A 373 -32.89 3.33 -5.09
C ARG A 373 -34.17 2.60 -4.77
N ARG A 374 -35.26 3.34 -4.52
CA ARG A 374 -36.58 2.76 -4.47
C ARG A 374 -36.75 2.16 -5.84
N VAL A 375 -36.50 0.86 -5.95
CA VAL A 375 -36.88 0.08 -7.12
C VAL A 375 -38.38 0.23 -7.10
N SER A 376 -38.87 1.19 -7.88
CA SER A 376 -40.28 1.34 -8.15
C SER A 376 -40.67 0.02 -8.77
N THR A 377 -41.19 -0.89 -7.95
CA THR A 377 -42.01 -2.01 -8.38
C THR A 377 -43.25 -1.41 -9.00
N ARG A 378 -43.08 -0.84 -10.21
CA ARG A 378 -44.16 -0.75 -11.18
C ARG A 378 -44.44 -2.19 -11.55
N VAL A 379 -45.23 -2.84 -10.69
CA VAL A 379 -45.96 -4.03 -11.03
C VAL A 379 -46.65 -3.69 -12.35
N LYS A 380 -46.18 -4.26 -13.46
CA LYS A 380 -46.92 -4.28 -14.72
C LYS A 380 -48.16 -5.14 -14.47
N ALA A 381 -49.12 -4.59 -13.75
CA ALA A 381 -50.48 -5.09 -13.73
C ALA A 381 -51.05 -4.76 -15.11
N GLY A 382 -51.14 -5.77 -15.96
CA GLY A 382 -51.92 -5.70 -17.19
C GLY A 382 -51.16 -6.00 -18.48
N VAL A 383 -50.75 -7.27 -18.66
CA VAL A 383 -50.97 -7.97 -19.93
C VAL A 383 -51.28 -9.44 -19.61
N SER A 384 -52.46 -9.69 -19.05
CA SER A 384 -53.13 -10.99 -19.18
C SER A 384 -54.25 -10.78 -20.20
N ARG A 385 -53.93 -10.98 -21.48
CA ARG A 385 -54.96 -11.27 -22.49
C ARG A 385 -54.35 -11.92 -23.72
N ALA A 386 -54.84 -13.14 -23.97
CA ALA A 386 -54.95 -13.82 -25.25
C ALA A 386 -53.66 -14.32 -25.94
N MET A 387 -53.33 -15.58 -25.69
CA MET A 387 -52.99 -16.50 -26.78
C MET A 387 -53.78 -17.79 -26.62
N LYS A 388 -54.97 -17.80 -27.25
CA LYS A 388 -55.70 -19.01 -27.61
C LYS A 388 -54.99 -19.65 -28.81
N ALA A 389 -54.76 -20.96 -28.68
CA ALA A 389 -54.83 -22.00 -29.71
C ALA A 389 -54.34 -21.66 -31.13
N LEU A 390 -53.27 -22.35 -31.55
CA LEU A 390 -53.27 -23.00 -32.87
C LEU A 390 -52.33 -24.21 -32.85
N VAL A 391 -52.96 -25.38 -32.78
CA VAL A 391 -52.41 -26.68 -33.14
C VAL A 391 -52.39 -26.77 -34.66
N PRO A 392 -51.28 -27.23 -35.27
CA PRO A 392 -51.39 -28.02 -36.49
C PRO A 392 -51.01 -29.47 -36.21
N ARG A 393 -52.00 -30.35 -36.36
CA ARG A 393 -51.80 -31.76 -36.72
C ARG A 393 -51.21 -31.80 -38.12
N HIS A 394 -50.16 -32.60 -38.33
CA HIS A 394 -49.89 -33.34 -39.57
C HIS A 394 -48.80 -34.37 -39.23
N SER A 395 -49.17 -35.64 -39.01
CA SER A 395 -49.41 -36.73 -39.97
C SER A 395 -48.16 -37.59 -40.17
N ARG A 396 -48.29 -38.85 -39.76
CA ARG A 396 -47.39 -39.98 -40.06
C ARG A 396 -47.23 -40.18 -41.57
N LEU A 397 -46.07 -40.71 -41.97
CA LEU A 397 -45.71 -41.62 -43.09
C LEU A 397 -44.18 -41.47 -43.27
N ALA A 398 -43.31 -42.46 -43.33
CA ALA A 398 -43.36 -43.92 -43.35
C ALA A 398 -42.12 -44.46 -42.60
#